data_AF-A0A0F8XWE0-F1
#
_entry.id   AF-A0A0F8XWE0-F1
#
_cell.length_a   1.000
_cell.length_b   1.000
_cell.length_c   1.000
_cell.angle_alpha   90.00
_cell.angle_beta   90.00
_cell.angle_gamma   90.00
#
_symmetry.space_group_name_H-M   'P 1'
#
loop_
_entity.id
_entity.type
_entity.pdbx_description
1 polymer ?
#
loop_
_entity_poly.entity_id
_entity_poly.type
_entity_poly.pdbx_seq_one_letter_code
_entity_poly.pdbx_strand_id
1 'polypeptide(L)'
;MVIISFKKIGELVPDSCPECGGKIASNSYEMICNECGLVINTIFNVSSFVFKNTHMGSKTSKQYVSLGERTDFIGGLGSFIDYENSKRLKDTTGKLLPPTEQKLFQRLKKNYAQSLRIKNHETEYRIFNILNKISLYLNLNKNIKNNSAYFYKKIIKNERKVINNISLIAFCIFYAVRKEDHNAPITINEISRAFQNYGHRVNPRLVLRDGVRYKHHLKDESTPHKSEDYLVRLINQVINHNDLEERLKKKRIFWSKNEFQNKLIIVCRTLLKELTSWHRGGRNPFILTGAIIYLADKLLARENCQKTILTQKIIAEATNIAEYSIRDHYVNLLKPMFIKN
;
A
#
# COMPACT_ATOMS: atom_id res chain seq x y z
N MET A 1 21.97 -33.13 -29.13
CA MET A 1 20.86 -33.26 -28.16
C MET A 1 21.46 -33.82 -26.89
N VAL A 2 21.93 -32.95 -25.98
CA VAL A 2 22.50 -33.39 -24.70
C VAL A 2 21.35 -33.43 -23.71
N ILE A 3 20.88 -34.64 -23.42
CA ILE A 3 19.85 -34.88 -22.40
C ILE A 3 20.53 -34.68 -21.06
N ILE A 4 20.41 -33.47 -20.51
CA ILE A 4 20.76 -33.20 -19.12
C ILE A 4 19.60 -33.74 -18.29
N SER A 5 19.73 -34.98 -17.82
CA SER A 5 18.83 -35.57 -16.83
C SER A 5 18.90 -34.74 -15.55
N PHE A 6 17.86 -33.94 -15.30
CA PHE A 6 17.60 -33.37 -13.99
C PHE A 6 17.30 -34.50 -13.02
N LYS A 7 18.32 -34.99 -12.29
CA LYS A 7 18.12 -35.81 -11.09
C LYS A 7 17.28 -35.00 -10.11
N LYS A 8 16.17 -35.59 -9.63
CA LYS A 8 15.28 -35.01 -8.63
C LYS A 8 16.08 -34.54 -7.42
N ILE A 9 16.00 -33.24 -7.12
CA ILE A 9 16.46 -32.65 -5.85
C ILE A 9 15.46 -33.09 -4.79
N GLY A 10 15.73 -34.23 -4.16
CA GLY A 10 14.88 -34.87 -3.16
C GLY A 10 15.42 -36.20 -2.69
N GLU A 11 16.76 -36.38 -2.70
CA GLU A 11 17.39 -37.45 -1.93
C GLU A 11 17.40 -37.00 -0.47
N LEU A 12 16.75 -37.81 0.38
CA LEU A 12 16.64 -37.63 1.83
C LEU A 12 18.04 -37.44 2.41
N VAL A 13 18.31 -36.26 2.96
CA VAL A 13 19.53 -36.00 3.71
C VAL A 13 19.47 -36.86 4.97
N PRO A 14 20.46 -37.73 5.24
CA PRO A 14 20.45 -38.56 6.44
C PRO A 14 20.59 -37.67 7.68
N ASP A 15 19.81 -37.95 8.73
CA ASP A 15 19.83 -37.17 9.99
C ASP A 15 21.04 -37.52 10.88
N SER A 16 21.73 -38.62 10.60
CA SER A 16 22.89 -39.12 11.36
C SER A 16 24.00 -39.62 10.44
N CYS A 17 25.24 -39.56 10.95
CA CYS A 17 26.41 -40.03 10.21
C CYS A 17 26.33 -41.55 9.98
N PRO A 18 26.55 -42.04 8.75
CA PRO A 18 26.49 -43.48 8.45
C PRO A 18 27.61 -44.29 9.13
N GLU A 19 28.73 -43.65 9.47
CA GLU A 19 29.90 -44.32 10.05
C GLU A 19 29.84 -44.34 11.59
N CYS A 20 29.58 -43.21 12.23
CA CYS A 20 29.64 -43.10 13.70
C CYS A 20 28.30 -42.82 14.38
N GLY A 21 27.21 -42.63 13.63
CA GLY A 21 25.91 -42.22 14.17
C GLY A 21 25.85 -40.79 14.70
N GLY A 22 26.95 -40.04 14.63
CA GLY A 22 27.09 -38.69 15.17
C GLY A 22 26.28 -37.63 14.41
N LYS A 23 26.11 -36.47 15.06
CA LYS A 23 25.35 -35.34 14.48
C LYS A 23 26.08 -34.71 13.30
N ILE A 24 25.32 -34.36 12.28
CA ILE A 24 25.81 -33.73 11.06
C ILE A 24 25.63 -32.21 11.17
N ALA A 25 26.67 -31.45 10.85
CA ALA A 25 26.64 -29.99 10.77
C ALA A 25 26.93 -29.52 9.35
N SER A 26 26.28 -28.43 8.94
CA SER A 26 26.58 -27.75 7.68
C SER A 26 27.74 -26.77 7.88
N ASN A 27 28.87 -27.00 7.22
CA ASN A 27 29.97 -26.04 7.16
C ASN A 27 30.14 -25.53 5.73
N SER A 28 29.86 -24.24 5.52
CA SER A 28 30.00 -23.52 4.24
C SER A 28 29.25 -24.14 3.05
N TYR A 29 29.82 -25.19 2.44
CA TYR A 29 29.29 -25.88 1.26
C TYR A 29 29.28 -27.40 1.43
N GLU A 30 29.51 -27.90 2.64
CA GLU A 30 29.63 -29.33 2.92
C GLU A 30 28.86 -29.70 4.19
N MET A 31 28.27 -30.89 4.18
CA MET A 31 27.67 -31.52 5.36
C MET A 31 28.70 -32.45 5.97
N ILE A 32 29.15 -32.12 7.18
CA ILE A 32 30.26 -32.78 7.87
C ILE A 32 29.75 -33.35 9.19
N CYS A 33 30.18 -34.55 9.56
CA CYS A 33 29.95 -35.07 10.90
C CYS A 33 30.87 -34.39 11.92
N ASN A 34 30.31 -33.91 13.03
CA ASN A 34 31.10 -33.24 14.09
C ASN A 34 32.02 -34.20 14.86
N GLU A 35 31.71 -35.50 14.89
CA GLU A 35 32.42 -36.48 15.70
C GLU A 35 33.57 -37.15 14.93
N CYS A 36 33.32 -37.60 13.69
CA CYS A 36 34.32 -38.30 12.88
C CYS A 36 34.90 -37.47 11.72
N GLY A 37 34.36 -36.29 11.44
CA GLY A 37 34.81 -35.42 10.36
C GLY A 37 34.42 -35.89 8.95
N LEU A 38 33.59 -36.93 8.81
CA LEU A 38 33.16 -37.44 7.51
C LEU A 38 32.34 -36.40 6.74
N VAL A 39 32.77 -36.10 5.52
CA VAL A 39 32.00 -35.27 4.57
C VAL A 39 30.99 -36.16 3.86
N ILE A 40 29.71 -35.95 4.16
CA ILE A 40 28.60 -36.79 3.68
C ILE A 40 28.12 -36.31 2.31
N ASN A 41 27.96 -35.00 2.15
CA ASN A 41 27.47 -34.39 0.91
C ASN A 41 28.01 -32.97 0.75
N THR A 42 28.16 -32.54 -0.51
CA THR A 42 28.35 -31.14 -0.87
C THR A 42 26.99 -30.46 -1.00
N ILE A 43 26.78 -29.39 -0.24
CA ILE A 43 25.60 -28.53 -0.34
C ILE A 43 25.76 -27.66 -1.57
N PHE A 44 25.12 -28.05 -2.67
CA PHE A 44 24.93 -27.14 -3.79
C PHE A 44 23.87 -26.11 -3.39
N ASN A 45 24.31 -24.91 -3.01
CA ASN A 45 23.40 -23.79 -2.91
C ASN A 45 22.83 -23.49 -4.30
N VAL A 46 21.51 -23.37 -4.39
CA VAL A 46 20.87 -22.77 -5.57
C VAL A 46 21.58 -21.44 -5.81
N SER A 47 22.04 -21.19 -7.04
CA SER A 47 22.74 -19.96 -7.41
C SER A 47 21.98 -18.76 -6.86
N SER A 48 22.41 -18.24 -5.70
CA SER A 48 21.71 -17.16 -5.04
C SER A 48 22.13 -15.89 -5.76
N PHE A 49 21.14 -15.18 -6.31
CA PHE A 49 21.40 -13.88 -6.89
C PHE A 49 21.94 -12.96 -5.78
N VAL A 50 23.15 -12.43 -5.98
CA VAL A 50 23.80 -11.53 -5.01
C VAL A 50 23.25 -10.13 -5.24
N PHE A 51 22.19 -9.76 -4.52
CA PHE A 51 21.63 -8.39 -4.52
C PHE A 51 22.65 -7.31 -4.13
N LYS A 52 23.77 -7.71 -3.51
CA LYS A 52 24.68 -6.85 -2.76
C LYS A 52 26.07 -6.70 -3.38
N ASN A 53 26.24 -6.93 -4.69
CA ASN A 53 27.46 -6.48 -5.36
C ASN A 53 27.31 -5.00 -5.74
N THR A 54 27.30 -4.16 -4.70
CA THR A 54 27.28 -2.70 -4.80
C THR A 54 28.65 -2.19 -5.25
N HIS A 55 29.10 -2.57 -6.44
CA HIS A 55 30.05 -1.71 -7.15
C HIS A 55 29.27 -0.44 -7.52
N MET A 56 29.31 0.52 -6.58
CA MET A 56 28.74 1.86 -6.69
C MET A 56 29.19 2.51 -8.01
N GLY A 57 28.30 2.55 -9.00
CA GLY A 57 28.51 3.36 -10.20
C GLY A 57 28.22 2.67 -11.54
N SER A 58 28.21 1.33 -11.62
CA SER A 58 27.90 0.69 -12.90
C SER A 58 26.38 0.54 -13.08
N LYS A 59 25.83 1.18 -14.11
CA LYS A 59 24.43 0.96 -14.57
C LYS A 59 24.24 -0.42 -15.22
N THR A 60 25.27 -1.26 -15.22
CA THR A 60 25.38 -2.52 -15.94
C THR A 60 25.79 -3.63 -14.98
N SER A 61 24.90 -4.01 -14.06
CA SER A 61 25.06 -5.27 -13.34
C SER A 61 25.02 -6.41 -14.38
N LYS A 62 26.17 -7.04 -14.66
CA LYS A 62 26.27 -8.19 -15.58
C LYS A 62 25.59 -9.46 -15.03
N GLN A 63 25.15 -9.43 -13.78
CA GLN A 63 24.49 -10.54 -13.15
C GLN A 63 23.05 -10.63 -13.68
N TYR A 64 22.78 -11.68 -14.44
CA TYR A 64 21.45 -11.99 -14.95
C TYR A 64 20.51 -12.24 -13.76
N VAL A 65 19.43 -11.48 -13.70
CA VAL A 65 18.30 -11.71 -12.79
C VAL A 65 17.10 -11.92 -13.66
N SER A 66 16.29 -12.92 -13.35
CA SER A 66 14.93 -12.93 -13.86
C SER A 66 14.28 -11.60 -13.49
N LEU A 67 13.61 -10.97 -14.45
CA LEU A 67 12.70 -9.86 -14.17
C LEU A 67 11.61 -10.48 -13.29
N GLY A 68 11.77 -10.41 -11.97
CA GLY A 68 10.81 -10.99 -11.02
C GLY A 68 9.38 -10.57 -11.39
N GLU A 69 8.38 -11.37 -11.02
CA GLU A 69 7.00 -11.16 -11.47
C GLU A 69 6.51 -9.74 -11.15
N ARG A 70 6.37 -8.90 -12.19
CA ARG A 70 5.77 -7.57 -12.06
C ARG A 70 4.25 -7.75 -12.11
N THR A 71 3.61 -7.74 -10.95
CA THR A 71 2.15 -7.88 -10.81
C THR A 71 1.38 -6.87 -11.64
N ASP A 72 1.89 -5.63 -11.72
CA ASP A 72 1.24 -4.48 -12.36
C ASP A 72 1.51 -4.38 -13.87
N PHE A 73 2.33 -5.29 -14.40
CA PHE A 73 2.74 -5.25 -15.79
C PHE A 73 1.89 -6.23 -16.62
N ILE A 74 1.54 -5.79 -17.84
CA ILE A 74 0.87 -6.61 -18.84
C ILE A 74 1.87 -6.83 -19.97
N GLY A 75 2.37 -8.05 -20.07
CA GLY A 75 3.25 -8.50 -21.15
C GLY A 75 3.86 -9.86 -20.82
N GLY A 76 4.18 -10.61 -21.86
CA GLY A 76 4.77 -11.95 -21.73
C GLY A 76 6.26 -11.91 -21.39
N LEU A 77 6.92 -13.05 -21.56
CA LEU A 77 8.36 -13.30 -21.34
C LEU A 77 9.28 -12.58 -22.36
N GLY A 78 8.83 -11.47 -22.96
CA GLY A 78 9.58 -10.73 -23.97
C GLY A 78 10.51 -9.67 -23.38
N SER A 79 11.55 -9.33 -24.12
CA SER A 79 12.39 -8.16 -23.85
C SER A 79 11.75 -6.88 -24.37
N PHE A 80 12.10 -5.74 -23.77
CA PHE A 80 11.63 -4.42 -24.20
C PHE A 80 12.72 -3.66 -24.94
N ILE A 81 12.31 -2.90 -25.95
CA ILE A 81 13.19 -1.93 -26.62
C ILE A 81 13.32 -0.71 -25.70
N ASP A 82 14.37 -0.72 -24.87
CA ASP A 82 14.70 0.30 -23.86
C ASP A 82 13.63 0.45 -22.75
N TYR A 83 13.88 1.33 -21.78
CA TYR A 83 12.97 1.62 -20.68
C TYR A 83 11.65 2.25 -21.18
N GLU A 84 10.53 1.94 -20.50
CA GLU A 84 9.19 2.38 -20.91
C GLU A 84 9.08 3.91 -21.09
N ASN A 85 9.69 4.69 -20.19
CA ASN A 85 9.61 6.16 -20.16
C ASN A 85 10.73 6.87 -20.94
N SER A 86 11.61 6.16 -21.65
CA SER A 86 12.69 6.80 -22.41
C SER A 86 12.15 7.44 -23.69
N LYS A 87 12.33 8.77 -23.80
CA LYS A 87 12.03 9.55 -25.03
C LYS A 87 13.16 9.46 -26.06
N ARG A 88 14.41 9.41 -25.57
CA ARG A 88 15.62 9.29 -26.39
C ARG A 88 16.29 7.98 -26.03
N LEU A 89 16.64 7.23 -27.06
CA LEU A 89 17.22 5.90 -26.93
C LEU A 89 18.74 6.05 -26.88
N LYS A 90 19.37 5.19 -26.09
CA LYS A 90 20.81 5.22 -25.88
C LYS A 90 21.42 3.87 -26.18
N ASP A 91 22.65 3.88 -26.64
CA ASP A 91 23.46 2.68 -26.81
C ASP A 91 23.84 2.06 -25.45
N THR A 92 24.41 0.85 -25.51
CA THR A 92 24.98 0.16 -24.34
C THR A 92 26.02 1.01 -23.60
N THR A 93 26.72 1.89 -24.31
CA THR A 93 27.69 2.85 -23.77
C THR A 93 27.05 4.10 -23.15
N GLY A 94 25.74 4.27 -23.30
CA GLY A 94 24.98 5.43 -22.81
C GLY A 94 24.99 6.64 -23.74
N LYS A 95 25.63 6.56 -24.92
CA LYS A 95 25.57 7.59 -25.97
C LYS A 95 24.20 7.62 -26.64
N LEU A 96 23.78 8.80 -27.09
CA LEU A 96 22.52 8.96 -27.82
C LEU A 96 22.66 8.38 -29.23
N LEU A 97 21.62 7.69 -29.69
CA LEU A 97 21.56 7.18 -31.06
C LEU A 97 21.52 8.33 -32.09
N PRO A 98 22.10 8.14 -33.29
CA PRO A 98 21.99 9.10 -34.38
C PRO A 98 20.53 9.31 -34.80
N PRO A 99 20.17 10.46 -35.41
CA PRO A 99 18.78 10.83 -35.67
C PRO A 99 17.99 9.84 -36.53
N THR A 100 18.66 9.16 -37.46
CA THR A 100 18.09 8.13 -38.36
C THR A 100 17.68 6.89 -37.57
N GLU A 101 18.59 6.34 -36.78
CA GLU A 101 18.36 5.18 -35.92
C GLU A 101 17.35 5.50 -34.81
N GLN A 102 17.45 6.68 -34.22
CA GLN A 102 16.51 7.16 -33.21
C GLN A 102 15.06 7.13 -33.73
N LYS A 103 14.82 7.52 -34.99
CA LYS A 103 13.50 7.41 -35.64
C LYS A 103 13.10 5.96 -35.88
N LEU A 104 14.02 5.12 -36.37
CA LEU A 104 13.77 3.70 -36.64
C LEU A 104 13.36 2.95 -35.36
N PHE A 105 14.15 3.04 -34.30
CA PHE A 105 13.85 2.35 -33.06
C PHE A 105 12.64 2.94 -32.32
N GLN A 106 12.34 4.23 -32.47
CA GLN A 106 11.07 4.77 -31.98
C GLN A 106 9.86 4.17 -32.71
N ARG A 107 9.94 3.96 -34.03
CA ARG A 107 8.89 3.26 -34.79
C ARG A 107 8.76 1.81 -34.31
N LEU A 108 9.87 1.10 -34.15
CA LEU A 108 9.87 -0.27 -33.63
C LEU A 108 9.29 -0.37 -32.21
N LYS A 109 9.69 0.52 -31.30
CA LYS A 109 9.15 0.60 -29.93
C LYS A 109 7.64 0.85 -29.93
N LYS A 110 7.15 1.74 -30.80
CA LYS A 110 5.72 2.00 -30.97
C LYS A 110 4.97 0.76 -31.50
N ASN A 111 5.49 0.12 -32.55
CA ASN A 111 4.90 -1.09 -33.13
C ASN A 111 4.89 -2.26 -32.14
N TYR A 112 5.96 -2.43 -31.37
CA TYR A 112 6.06 -3.43 -30.32
C TYR A 112 4.98 -3.20 -29.24
N ALA A 113 4.88 -1.97 -28.72
CA ALA A 113 3.90 -1.60 -27.70
C ALA A 113 2.45 -1.68 -28.20
N GLN A 114 2.21 -1.57 -29.52
CA GLN A 114 0.88 -1.67 -30.11
C GLN A 114 0.24 -3.05 -29.89
N SER A 115 1.04 -4.12 -29.87
CA SER A 115 0.54 -5.48 -29.62
C SER A 115 -0.15 -5.65 -28.26
N LEU A 116 0.33 -4.96 -27.23
CA LEU A 116 -0.27 -4.93 -25.88
C LEU A 116 -1.60 -4.17 -25.86
N ARG A 117 -1.80 -3.24 -26.81
CA ARG A 117 -2.97 -2.37 -26.87
C ARG A 117 -4.13 -2.94 -27.70
N ILE A 118 -3.88 -3.87 -28.61
CA ILE A 118 -4.89 -4.29 -29.61
C ILE A 118 -5.47 -5.68 -29.33
N LYS A 119 -4.73 -6.56 -28.63
CA LYS A 119 -5.14 -7.96 -28.41
C LYS A 119 -5.98 -8.14 -27.14
N ASN A 120 -6.18 -9.39 -26.71
CA ASN A 120 -6.89 -9.82 -25.48
C ASN A 120 -6.48 -9.08 -24.19
N HIS A 121 -5.34 -8.40 -24.18
CA HIS A 121 -4.77 -7.69 -23.04
C HIS A 121 -5.11 -6.19 -22.99
N GLU A 122 -5.87 -5.65 -23.96
CA GLU A 122 -6.17 -4.22 -24.05
C GLU A 122 -6.85 -3.69 -22.79
N THR A 123 -7.83 -4.43 -22.26
CA THR A 123 -8.60 -4.05 -21.07
C THR A 123 -7.70 -3.97 -19.84
N GLU A 124 -6.91 -5.01 -19.58
CA GLU A 124 -5.94 -5.07 -18.49
C GLU A 124 -4.91 -3.93 -18.60
N TYR A 125 -4.42 -3.66 -19.82
CA TYR A 125 -3.49 -2.56 -20.09
C TYR A 125 -4.07 -1.19 -19.73
N ARG A 126 -5.31 -0.92 -20.15
CA ARG A 126 -6.01 0.32 -19.78
C ARG A 126 -6.17 0.41 -18.26
N ILE A 127 -6.46 -0.69 -17.59
CA ILE A 127 -6.74 -0.72 -16.15
C ILE A 127 -5.50 -0.52 -15.31
N PHE A 128 -4.37 -1.17 -15.60
CA PHE A 128 -3.15 -0.91 -14.83
C PHE A 128 -2.56 0.48 -15.12
N ASN A 129 -2.81 1.05 -16.31
CA ASN A 129 -2.52 2.46 -16.53
C ASN A 129 -3.36 3.38 -15.64
N ILE A 130 -4.65 3.07 -15.47
CA ILE A 130 -5.53 3.80 -14.53
C ILE A 130 -5.04 3.60 -13.09
N LEU A 131 -4.72 2.37 -12.69
CA LEU A 131 -4.15 2.04 -11.38
C LEU A 131 -2.87 2.85 -11.11
N ASN A 132 -1.95 2.94 -12.08
CA ASN A 132 -0.72 3.71 -11.95
C ASN A 132 -1.01 5.21 -11.75
N LYS A 133 -1.94 5.80 -12.53
CA LYS A 133 -2.34 7.20 -12.36
C LYS A 133 -2.95 7.47 -10.98
N ILE A 134 -3.87 6.60 -10.55
CA ILE A 134 -4.57 6.75 -9.27
C ILE A 134 -3.63 6.50 -8.10
N SER A 135 -2.71 5.54 -8.23
CA SER A 135 -1.68 5.28 -7.23
C SER A 135 -0.78 6.49 -7.03
N LEU A 136 -0.41 7.20 -8.09
CA LEU A 136 0.35 8.44 -7.99
C LEU A 136 -0.48 9.56 -7.37
N TYR A 137 -1.74 9.72 -7.78
CA TYR A 137 -2.63 10.75 -7.24
C TYR A 137 -2.90 10.59 -5.74
N LEU A 138 -3.16 9.36 -5.29
CA LEU A 138 -3.40 9.04 -3.88
C LEU A 138 -2.11 8.80 -3.07
N ASN A 139 -0.93 8.92 -3.70
CA ASN A 139 0.37 8.59 -3.10
C ASN A 139 0.40 7.20 -2.43
N LEU A 140 -0.14 6.18 -3.11
CA LEU A 140 -0.17 4.81 -2.59
C LEU A 140 1.23 4.19 -2.55
N ASN A 141 1.49 3.41 -1.51
CA ASN A 141 2.70 2.59 -1.43
C ASN A 141 2.72 1.55 -2.58
N LYS A 142 3.92 1.19 -3.02
CA LYS A 142 4.14 0.18 -4.07
C LYS A 142 3.53 -1.17 -3.70
N ASN A 143 3.51 -1.53 -2.42
CA ASN A 143 2.87 -2.76 -1.94
C ASN A 143 1.37 -2.77 -2.20
N ILE A 144 0.66 -1.68 -1.85
CA ILE A 144 -0.78 -1.52 -2.11
C ILE A 144 -1.06 -1.67 -3.60
N LYS A 145 -0.25 -1.02 -4.44
CA LYS A 145 -0.41 -1.09 -5.90
C LYS A 145 -0.20 -2.52 -6.44
N ASN A 146 0.87 -3.18 -6.01
CA ASN A 146 1.16 -4.57 -6.38
C ASN A 146 0.05 -5.53 -5.95
N ASN A 147 -0.42 -5.39 -4.71
CA ASN A 147 -1.51 -6.18 -4.16
C ASN A 147 -2.81 -5.92 -4.92
N SER A 148 -3.11 -4.67 -5.28
CA SER A 148 -4.28 -4.32 -6.09
C SER A 148 -4.25 -5.01 -7.45
N ALA A 149 -3.12 -5.00 -8.14
CA ALA A 149 -2.97 -5.68 -9.43
C ALA A 149 -3.06 -7.20 -9.30
N TYR A 150 -2.48 -7.77 -8.23
CA TYR A 150 -2.59 -9.19 -7.92
C TYR A 150 -4.07 -9.60 -7.71
N PHE A 151 -4.82 -8.87 -6.90
CA PHE A 151 -6.24 -9.16 -6.66
C PHE A 151 -7.07 -9.03 -7.93
N TYR A 152 -6.80 -8.03 -8.76
CA TYR A 152 -7.46 -7.85 -10.05
C TYR A 152 -7.24 -9.05 -10.98
N LYS A 153 -5.97 -9.48 -11.16
CA LYS A 153 -5.62 -10.67 -11.95
C LYS A 153 -6.26 -11.95 -11.40
N LYS A 154 -6.25 -12.11 -10.07
CA LYS A 154 -6.84 -13.26 -9.39
C LYS A 154 -8.35 -13.38 -9.68
N ILE A 155 -9.07 -12.26 -9.65
CA ILE A 155 -10.51 -12.23 -9.90
C ILE A 155 -10.80 -12.55 -11.38
N ILE A 156 -10.10 -11.92 -12.33
CA ILE A 156 -10.29 -12.21 -13.76
C ILE A 156 -10.04 -13.68 -14.07
N LYS A 157 -9.02 -14.29 -13.47
CA LYS A 157 -8.69 -15.70 -13.71
C LYS A 157 -9.83 -16.64 -13.31
N ASN A 158 -10.59 -16.29 -12.29
CA ASN A 158 -11.65 -17.13 -11.74
C ASN A 158 -13.05 -16.77 -12.27
N GLU A 159 -13.26 -15.53 -12.73
CA GLU A 159 -14.54 -15.04 -13.23
C GLU A 159 -14.68 -15.17 -14.75
N ARG A 160 -15.84 -15.65 -15.20
CA ARG A 160 -16.15 -15.74 -16.64
C ARG A 160 -16.39 -14.37 -17.27
N LYS A 161 -17.03 -13.44 -16.54
CA LYS A 161 -17.36 -12.10 -17.04
C LYS A 161 -17.36 -11.08 -15.91
N VAL A 162 -16.59 -10.02 -16.10
CA VAL A 162 -16.56 -8.86 -15.20
C VAL A 162 -17.66 -7.87 -15.61
N ILE A 163 -18.41 -7.35 -14.63
CA ILE A 163 -19.50 -6.37 -14.85
C ILE A 163 -18.90 -5.05 -15.33
N ASN A 164 -18.00 -4.50 -14.51
CA ASN A 164 -17.29 -3.27 -14.82
C ASN A 164 -15.87 -3.36 -14.28
N ASN A 165 -14.93 -3.29 -15.21
CA ASN A 165 -13.51 -3.37 -14.93
C ASN A 165 -12.99 -2.20 -14.08
N ILE A 166 -13.59 -1.02 -14.23
CA ILE A 166 -13.19 0.20 -13.51
C ILE A 166 -13.64 0.13 -12.04
N SER A 167 -14.87 -0.32 -11.79
CA SER A 167 -15.34 -0.53 -10.41
C SER A 167 -14.59 -1.68 -9.74
N LEU A 168 -14.24 -2.73 -10.49
CA LEU A 168 -13.45 -3.84 -10.01
C LEU A 168 -12.06 -3.38 -9.53
N ILE A 169 -11.31 -2.62 -10.34
CA ILE A 169 -9.99 -2.13 -9.91
C ILE A 169 -10.10 -1.16 -8.72
N ALA A 170 -11.14 -0.32 -8.67
CA ALA A 170 -11.40 0.54 -7.52
C ALA A 170 -11.64 -0.30 -6.24
N PHE A 171 -12.36 -1.41 -6.36
CA PHE A 171 -12.56 -2.36 -5.26
C PHE A 171 -11.26 -3.07 -4.87
N CYS A 172 -10.43 -3.48 -5.83
CA CYS A 172 -9.13 -4.10 -5.54
C CYS A 172 -8.20 -3.14 -4.79
N ILE A 173 -8.16 -1.85 -5.17
CA ILE A 173 -7.41 -0.82 -4.45
C ILE A 173 -7.94 -0.69 -3.02
N PHE A 174 -9.25 -0.57 -2.87
CA PHE A 174 -9.89 -0.46 -1.57
C PHE A 174 -9.57 -1.67 -0.68
N TYR A 175 -9.71 -2.89 -1.21
CA TYR A 175 -9.42 -4.12 -0.49
C TYR A 175 -7.93 -4.25 -0.13
N ALA A 176 -7.02 -3.85 -1.03
CA ALA A 176 -5.58 -3.84 -0.75
C ALA A 176 -5.21 -2.83 0.35
N VAL A 177 -5.78 -1.63 0.33
CA VAL A 177 -5.61 -0.63 1.39
C VAL A 177 -6.10 -1.16 2.73
N ARG A 178 -7.22 -1.89 2.75
CA ARG A 178 -7.75 -2.48 3.99
C ARG A 178 -6.86 -3.55 4.59
N LYS A 179 -6.14 -4.29 3.74
CA LYS A 179 -5.29 -5.40 4.17
C LYS A 179 -3.92 -4.92 4.65
N GLU A 180 -3.48 -3.75 4.23
CA GLU A 180 -2.20 -3.18 4.64
C GLU A 180 -2.36 -2.48 6.00
N ASP A 181 -1.56 -2.87 6.99
CA ASP A 181 -1.60 -2.37 8.38
C ASP A 181 -1.08 -0.93 8.55
N HIS A 182 -1.08 -0.12 7.48
CA HIS A 182 -0.60 1.25 7.55
C HIS A 182 -1.64 2.17 8.21
N ASN A 183 -1.20 2.94 9.21
CA ASN A 183 -1.98 3.96 9.93
C ASN A 183 -2.42 5.12 9.01
N ALA A 184 -3.42 4.90 8.15
CA ALA A 184 -4.24 5.90 7.45
C ALA A 184 -5.05 5.21 6.33
N PRO A 185 -6.16 4.53 6.62
CA PRO A 185 -6.97 3.92 5.57
C PRO A 185 -7.53 5.01 4.65
N ILE A 186 -7.30 4.87 3.36
CA ILE A 186 -7.93 5.73 2.35
C ILE A 186 -9.41 5.39 2.31
N THR A 187 -10.26 6.41 2.42
CA THR A 187 -11.71 6.19 2.41
C THR A 187 -12.18 5.83 0.99
N ILE A 188 -13.26 5.07 0.90
CA ILE A 188 -13.85 4.75 -0.41
C ILE A 188 -14.32 6.00 -1.17
N ASN A 189 -14.63 7.08 -0.44
CA ASN A 189 -14.98 8.38 -1.01
C ASN A 189 -13.75 9.05 -1.64
N GLU A 190 -12.59 8.99 -0.99
CA GLU A 190 -11.31 9.47 -1.55
C GLU A 190 -10.96 8.70 -2.83
N ILE A 191 -11.10 7.37 -2.83
CA ILE A 191 -10.89 6.54 -4.02
C ILE A 191 -11.84 6.97 -5.14
N SER A 192 -13.14 7.06 -4.85
CA SER A 192 -14.14 7.43 -5.87
C SER A 192 -13.87 8.82 -6.46
N ARG A 193 -13.51 9.80 -5.63
CA ARG A 193 -13.11 11.15 -6.07
C ARG A 193 -11.87 11.11 -6.97
N ALA A 194 -10.86 10.29 -6.63
CA ALA A 194 -9.69 10.12 -7.48
C ALA A 194 -10.04 9.59 -8.87
N PHE A 195 -10.92 8.58 -8.95
CA PHE A 195 -11.42 8.07 -10.24
C PHE A 195 -12.20 9.14 -11.03
N GLN A 196 -13.06 9.90 -10.35
CA GLN A 196 -13.85 10.97 -10.96
C GLN A 196 -12.97 12.09 -11.54
N ASN A 197 -11.89 12.47 -10.84
CA ASN A 197 -10.94 13.48 -11.29
C ASN A 197 -10.22 13.08 -12.60
N TYR A 198 -10.06 11.77 -12.85
CA TYR A 198 -9.53 11.23 -14.11
C TYR A 198 -10.62 10.95 -15.17
N GLY A 199 -11.85 11.41 -14.94
CA GLY A 199 -12.96 11.28 -15.89
C GLY A 199 -13.73 9.95 -15.82
N HIS A 200 -13.49 9.13 -14.80
CA HIS A 200 -14.19 7.85 -14.64
C HIS A 200 -15.44 7.99 -13.78
N ARG A 201 -16.58 7.47 -14.26
CA ARG A 201 -17.86 7.48 -13.55
C ARG A 201 -17.91 6.38 -12.49
N VAL A 202 -17.30 6.64 -11.33
CA VAL A 202 -17.23 5.70 -10.20
C VAL A 202 -17.91 6.31 -8.99
N ASN A 203 -18.84 5.56 -8.38
CA ASN A 203 -19.52 5.93 -7.14
C ASN A 203 -19.18 4.93 -6.03
N PRO A 204 -19.09 5.35 -4.76
CA PRO A 204 -18.79 4.45 -3.64
C PRO A 204 -19.73 3.24 -3.56
N ARG A 205 -21.03 3.46 -3.79
CA ARG A 205 -22.05 2.41 -3.81
C ARG A 205 -21.81 1.38 -4.91
N LEU A 206 -21.37 1.82 -6.09
CA LEU A 206 -21.08 0.93 -7.22
C LEU A 206 -19.86 0.06 -6.90
N VAL A 207 -18.79 0.65 -6.36
CA VAL A 207 -17.57 -0.07 -5.96
C VAL A 207 -17.89 -1.14 -4.93
N LEU A 208 -18.71 -0.83 -3.92
CA LEU A 208 -19.10 -1.80 -2.89
C LEU A 208 -20.00 -2.89 -3.45
N ARG A 209 -21.05 -2.53 -4.20
CA ARG A 209 -21.99 -3.49 -4.79
C ARG A 209 -21.26 -4.51 -5.68
N ASP A 210 -20.42 -4.01 -6.57
CA ASP A 210 -19.67 -4.87 -7.48
C ASP A 210 -18.58 -5.65 -6.71
N GLY A 211 -17.94 -5.02 -5.73
CA GLY A 211 -16.93 -5.63 -4.87
C GLY A 211 -17.42 -6.82 -4.04
N VAL A 212 -18.63 -6.72 -3.46
CA VAL A 212 -19.25 -7.82 -2.69
C VAL A 212 -19.39 -9.07 -3.54
N ARG A 213 -19.74 -8.93 -4.83
CA ARG A 213 -19.82 -10.05 -5.76
C ARG A 213 -18.48 -10.75 -5.90
N TYR A 214 -17.38 -10.03 -5.99
CA TYR A 214 -16.05 -10.60 -6.23
C TYR A 214 -15.31 -11.00 -4.94
N LYS A 215 -15.83 -10.63 -3.77
CA LYS A 215 -15.20 -10.87 -2.48
C LYS A 215 -14.91 -12.37 -2.24
N HIS A 216 -15.76 -13.27 -2.71
CA HIS A 216 -15.59 -14.72 -2.52
C HIS A 216 -14.33 -15.31 -3.18
N HIS A 217 -13.76 -14.63 -4.19
CA HIS A 217 -12.48 -15.02 -4.80
C HIS A 217 -11.26 -14.61 -3.96
N LEU A 218 -11.48 -13.68 -3.01
CA LEU A 218 -10.47 -13.17 -2.09
C LEU A 218 -10.62 -13.92 -0.76
N LYS A 219 -9.51 -14.24 -0.09
CA LYS A 219 -9.57 -14.93 1.20
C LYS A 219 -10.18 -13.99 2.25
N ASP A 220 -11.04 -14.50 3.11
CA ASP A 220 -12.05 -13.72 3.83
C ASP A 220 -11.57 -13.05 5.13
N GLU A 221 -10.32 -12.60 5.17
CA GLU A 221 -9.68 -12.04 6.38
C GLU A 221 -9.66 -10.49 6.37
N SER A 222 -10.78 -9.84 6.01
CA SER A 222 -10.85 -8.37 6.11
C SER A 222 -11.36 -7.96 7.48
N THR A 223 -10.49 -7.41 8.33
CA THR A 223 -10.90 -6.78 9.60
C THR A 223 -11.51 -5.39 9.33
N PRO A 224 -12.53 -4.97 10.09
CA PRO A 224 -13.04 -3.62 9.99
C PRO A 224 -12.03 -2.62 10.58
N HIS A 225 -11.85 -1.47 9.92
CA HIS A 225 -11.00 -0.40 10.43
C HIS A 225 -11.50 0.15 11.75
N LYS A 226 -10.55 0.47 12.62
CA LYS A 226 -10.82 1.07 13.93
C LYS A 226 -10.64 2.58 13.87
N SER A 227 -11.12 3.28 14.89
CA SER A 227 -11.01 4.74 15.00
C SER A 227 -9.54 5.18 15.14
N GLU A 228 -8.73 4.34 15.79
CA GLU A 228 -7.29 4.50 16.01
C GLU A 228 -6.51 4.68 14.70
N ASP A 229 -6.90 3.94 13.65
CA ASP A 229 -6.21 3.92 12.35
C ASP A 229 -6.23 5.30 11.66
N TYR A 230 -7.27 6.10 11.92
CA TYR A 230 -7.46 7.42 11.32
C TYR A 230 -6.87 8.58 12.13
N LEU A 231 -6.49 8.33 13.39
CA LEU A 231 -6.15 9.36 14.37
C LEU A 231 -4.99 10.23 13.91
N VAL A 232 -3.88 9.60 13.49
CA VAL A 232 -2.68 10.32 13.05
C VAL A 232 -2.99 11.19 11.82
N ARG A 233 -3.72 10.63 10.86
CA ARG A 233 -4.10 11.34 9.62
C ARG A 233 -4.97 12.56 9.90
N LEU A 234 -6.03 12.39 10.68
CA LEU A 234 -6.97 13.47 10.97
C LEU A 234 -6.32 14.59 11.79
N ILE A 235 -5.47 14.24 12.76
CA ILE A 235 -4.72 15.23 13.54
C ILE A 235 -3.77 16.03 12.63
N ASN A 236 -3.05 15.35 11.72
CA ASN A 236 -2.19 16.03 10.74
C ASN A 236 -2.98 16.99 9.84
N GLN A 237 -4.18 16.60 9.40
CA GLN A 237 -5.06 17.48 8.62
C GLN A 237 -5.48 18.72 9.41
N VAL A 238 -5.84 18.54 10.69
CA VAL A 238 -6.23 19.66 11.57
C VAL A 238 -5.06 20.61 11.83
N ILE A 239 -3.85 20.10 12.07
CA ILE A 239 -2.66 20.93 12.35
C ILE A 239 -2.22 21.74 11.13
N ASN A 240 -2.38 21.17 9.93
CA ASN A 240 -2.03 21.82 8.68
C ASN A 240 -3.10 22.83 8.21
N HIS A 241 -4.20 22.99 8.96
CA HIS A 241 -5.23 23.98 8.63
C HIS A 241 -4.72 25.41 8.85
N ASN A 242 -4.92 26.28 7.87
CA ASN A 242 -4.41 27.65 7.85
C ASN A 242 -4.82 28.47 9.10
N ASP A 243 -6.08 28.36 9.52
CA ASP A 243 -6.62 29.14 10.65
C ASP A 243 -6.03 28.77 12.03
N LEU A 244 -5.35 27.63 12.14
CA LEU A 244 -4.88 27.12 13.42
C LEU A 244 -3.76 28.00 14.00
N GLU A 245 -2.83 28.46 13.15
CA GLU A 245 -1.75 29.36 13.57
C GLU A 245 -2.27 30.68 14.11
N GLU A 246 -3.22 31.30 13.40
CA GLU A 246 -3.83 32.54 13.85
C GLU A 246 -4.56 32.36 15.16
N ARG A 247 -5.25 31.22 15.34
CA ARG A 247 -5.95 30.94 16.59
C ARG A 247 -5.00 30.73 17.76
N LEU A 248 -3.89 30.01 17.58
CA LEU A 248 -2.88 29.85 18.63
C LEU A 248 -2.37 31.22 19.11
N LYS A 249 -2.07 32.13 18.18
CA LYS A 249 -1.67 33.52 18.48
C LYS A 249 -2.78 34.30 19.18
N LYS A 250 -4.01 34.28 18.65
CA LYS A 250 -5.19 34.99 19.21
C LYS A 250 -5.53 34.52 20.62
N LYS A 251 -5.33 33.23 20.93
CA LYS A 251 -5.63 32.64 22.25
C LYS A 251 -4.47 32.77 23.25
N ARG A 252 -3.33 33.36 22.85
CA ARG A 252 -2.11 33.53 23.67
C ARG A 252 -1.58 32.22 24.25
N ILE A 253 -1.57 31.16 23.43
CA ILE A 253 -1.09 29.84 23.84
C ILE A 253 0.35 29.67 23.36
N PHE A 254 1.26 29.31 24.27
CA PHE A 254 2.70 29.16 24.01
C PHE A 254 3.11 27.75 23.54
N TRP A 255 2.20 26.98 22.93
CA TRP A 255 2.54 25.66 22.42
C TRP A 255 3.06 25.74 21.00
N SER A 256 4.13 24.99 20.73
CA SER A 256 4.51 24.68 19.36
C SER A 256 3.46 23.78 18.70
N LYS A 257 3.34 23.83 17.36
CA LYS A 257 2.44 22.94 16.61
C LYS A 257 2.67 21.46 16.95
N ASN A 258 3.94 21.08 17.09
CA ASN A 258 4.35 19.71 17.38
C ASN A 258 3.99 19.30 18.82
N GLU A 259 4.13 20.19 19.80
CA GLU A 259 3.67 19.92 21.16
C GLU A 259 2.16 19.73 21.22
N PHE A 260 1.40 20.61 20.55
CA PHE A 260 -0.05 20.50 20.49
C PHE A 260 -0.49 19.19 19.83
N GLN A 261 0.18 18.80 18.73
CA GLN A 261 -0.02 17.51 18.06
C GLN A 261 0.18 16.33 19.01
N ASN A 262 1.31 16.29 19.71
CA ASN A 262 1.66 15.19 20.59
C ASN A 262 0.67 15.08 21.75
N LYS A 263 0.31 16.20 22.38
CA LYS A 263 -0.72 16.24 23.43
C LYS A 263 -2.07 15.75 22.93
N LEU A 264 -2.51 16.21 21.75
CA LEU A 264 -3.76 15.75 21.14
C LEU A 264 -3.74 14.24 20.87
N ILE A 265 -2.65 13.70 20.34
CA ILE A 265 -2.52 12.26 20.08
C ILE A 265 -2.64 11.46 21.37
N ILE A 266 -1.98 11.89 22.45
CA ILE A 266 -2.01 11.21 23.75
C ILE A 266 -3.44 11.19 24.29
N VAL A 267 -4.09 12.35 24.37
CA VAL A 267 -5.47 12.47 24.88
C VAL A 267 -6.46 11.70 24.01
N CYS A 268 -6.33 11.76 22.68
CA CYS A 268 -7.21 10.97 21.80
C CYS A 268 -7.04 9.46 22.02
N ARG A 269 -5.81 8.99 22.28
CA ARG A 269 -5.54 7.57 22.57
C ARG A 269 -6.10 7.14 23.93
N THR A 270 -6.02 7.97 24.96
CA THR A 270 -6.62 7.66 26.27
C THR A 270 -8.14 7.59 26.16
N LEU A 271 -8.77 8.59 25.52
CA LEU A 271 -10.21 8.60 25.26
C LEU A 271 -10.68 7.37 24.49
N LEU A 272 -9.94 6.97 23.45
CA LEU A 272 -10.27 5.77 22.69
C LEU A 272 -10.18 4.51 23.57
N LYS A 273 -9.16 4.35 24.41
CA LYS A 273 -9.04 3.18 25.31
C LYS A 273 -10.22 3.04 26.27
N GLU A 274 -10.81 4.15 26.71
CA GLU A 274 -11.98 4.15 27.61
C GLU A 274 -13.29 3.78 26.89
N LEU A 275 -13.37 3.97 25.56
CA LEU A 275 -14.56 3.65 24.78
C LEU A 275 -14.65 2.14 24.50
N THR A 276 -15.62 1.47 25.14
CA THR A 276 -15.95 0.05 24.89
C THR A 276 -16.54 -0.19 23.49
N SER A 277 -16.60 -1.46 23.07
CA SER A 277 -17.18 -1.87 21.78
C SER A 277 -18.63 -1.41 21.60
N TRP A 278 -19.42 -1.38 22.68
CA TRP A 278 -20.81 -0.91 22.67
C TRP A 278 -20.92 0.58 22.33
N HIS A 279 -20.08 1.42 22.93
CA HIS A 279 -20.02 2.85 22.62
C HIS A 279 -19.61 3.12 21.16
N ARG A 280 -18.74 2.28 20.61
CA ARG A 280 -18.29 2.40 19.22
C ARG A 280 -19.27 1.79 18.21
N GLY A 281 -20.14 0.87 18.65
CA GLY A 281 -21.06 0.13 17.81
C GLY A 281 -22.01 1.03 17.01
N GLY A 282 -22.19 0.70 15.73
CA GLY A 282 -23.11 1.42 14.81
C GLY A 282 -22.63 2.79 14.34
N ARG A 283 -21.48 3.28 14.80
CA ARG A 283 -20.93 4.59 14.44
C ARG A 283 -19.81 4.45 13.41
N ASN A 284 -19.71 5.42 12.51
CA ASN A 284 -18.62 5.45 11.53
C ASN A 284 -17.30 5.77 12.25
N PRO A 285 -16.28 4.89 12.21
CA PRO A 285 -15.01 5.10 12.92
C PRO A 285 -14.32 6.41 12.53
N PHE A 286 -14.40 6.80 11.26
CA PHE A 286 -13.77 8.04 10.74
C PHE A 286 -14.39 9.30 11.37
N ILE A 287 -15.72 9.34 11.45
CA ILE A 287 -16.46 10.49 12.01
C ILE A 287 -16.28 10.53 13.54
N LEU A 288 -16.30 9.35 14.19
CA LEU A 288 -16.06 9.24 15.62
C LEU A 288 -14.67 9.78 15.99
N THR A 289 -13.62 9.47 15.22
CA THR A 289 -12.28 10.03 15.45
C THR A 289 -12.26 11.56 15.35
N GLY A 290 -12.96 12.14 14.36
CA GLY A 290 -13.12 13.61 14.26
C GLY A 290 -13.80 14.23 15.49
N ALA A 291 -14.82 13.58 16.03
CA ALA A 291 -15.49 14.01 17.26
C ALA A 291 -14.61 13.85 18.51
N ILE A 292 -13.77 12.82 18.56
CA ILE A 292 -12.81 12.61 19.65
C ILE A 292 -11.72 13.69 19.64
N ILE A 293 -11.23 14.11 18.47
CA ILE A 293 -10.28 15.23 18.36
C ILE A 293 -10.89 16.52 18.92
N TYR A 294 -12.17 16.76 18.64
CA TYR A 294 -12.90 17.89 19.22
C TYR A 294 -13.04 17.81 20.75
N LEU A 295 -13.33 16.62 21.28
CA LEU A 295 -13.39 16.41 22.73
C LEU A 295 -12.01 16.59 23.38
N ALA A 296 -10.95 16.05 22.76
CA ALA A 296 -9.58 16.13 23.27
C ALA A 296 -9.11 17.57 23.42
N ASP A 297 -9.37 18.44 22.43
CA ASP A 297 -9.05 19.88 22.54
C ASP A 297 -9.80 20.55 23.70
N LYS A 298 -11.06 20.18 23.93
CA LYS A 298 -11.84 20.69 25.06
C LYS A 298 -11.29 20.26 26.42
N LEU A 299 -10.83 19.02 26.54
CA LEU A 299 -10.23 18.53 27.77
C LEU A 299 -8.88 19.20 28.02
N LEU A 300 -8.04 19.32 26.99
CA LEU A 300 -6.77 20.06 27.07
C LEU A 300 -6.99 21.53 27.48
N ALA A 301 -8.04 22.17 26.96
CA ALA A 301 -8.39 23.53 27.33
C ALA A 301 -8.79 23.64 28.82
N ARG A 302 -9.52 22.66 29.35
CA ARG A 302 -9.91 22.63 30.77
C ARG A 302 -8.71 22.38 31.69
N GLU A 303 -7.88 21.39 31.37
CA GLU A 303 -6.70 21.03 32.17
C GLU A 303 -5.69 22.18 32.27
N ASN A 304 -5.53 22.95 31.20
CA ASN A 304 -4.58 24.07 31.16
C ASN A 304 -5.22 25.42 31.47
N CYS A 305 -6.48 25.48 31.88
CA CYS A 305 -7.25 26.71 32.13
C CYS A 305 -7.19 27.70 30.94
N GLN A 306 -7.29 27.18 29.72
CA GLN A 306 -7.20 27.93 28.47
C GLN A 306 -8.51 27.89 27.68
N LYS A 307 -8.62 28.78 26.69
CA LYS A 307 -9.74 28.75 25.73
C LYS A 307 -9.49 27.66 24.69
N THR A 308 -10.55 26.98 24.28
CA THR A 308 -10.52 25.96 23.22
C THR A 308 -9.95 26.54 21.92
N ILE A 309 -9.08 25.77 21.26
CA ILE A 309 -8.42 26.16 20.02
C ILE A 309 -9.28 25.72 18.84
N LEU A 310 -9.73 24.47 18.88
CA LEU A 310 -10.48 23.84 17.79
C LEU A 310 -11.97 24.15 17.92
N THR A 311 -12.57 24.45 16.78
CA THR A 311 -14.02 24.59 16.63
C THR A 311 -14.53 23.46 15.75
N GLN A 312 -15.83 23.15 15.86
CA GLN A 312 -16.46 22.12 15.01
C GLN A 312 -16.27 22.45 13.53
N LYS A 313 -16.37 23.73 13.16
CA LYS A 313 -16.12 24.24 11.81
C LYS A 313 -14.69 23.95 11.31
N ILE A 314 -13.65 24.27 12.10
CA ILE A 314 -12.25 23.99 11.71
C ILE A 314 -12.04 22.50 11.48
N ILE A 315 -12.55 21.65 12.38
CA ILE A 315 -12.37 20.21 12.24
C ILE A 315 -13.13 19.71 11.00
N ALA A 316 -14.36 20.19 10.77
CA ALA A 316 -15.14 19.84 9.59
C ALA A 316 -14.43 20.21 8.28
N GLU A 317 -13.91 21.44 8.18
CA GLU A 317 -13.19 21.94 7.01
C GLU A 317 -11.87 21.19 6.80
N ALA A 318 -11.09 20.97 7.86
CA ALA A 318 -9.81 20.27 7.76
C ALA A 318 -9.97 18.79 7.35
N THR A 319 -11.01 18.12 7.85
CA THR A 319 -11.18 16.66 7.71
C THR A 319 -12.19 16.26 6.64
N ASN A 320 -12.89 17.22 6.04
CA ASN A 320 -14.04 17.01 5.15
C ASN A 320 -15.16 16.15 5.78
N ILE A 321 -15.31 16.23 7.10
CA ILE A 321 -16.43 15.64 7.85
C ILE A 321 -17.51 16.71 8.00
N ALA A 322 -18.79 16.33 7.90
CA ALA A 322 -19.86 17.30 8.12
C ALA A 322 -19.93 17.77 9.58
N GLU A 323 -20.08 19.08 9.80
CA GLU A 323 -20.08 19.68 11.14
C GLU A 323 -21.16 19.08 12.05
N TYR A 324 -22.36 18.83 11.50
CA TYR A 324 -23.47 18.23 12.24
C TYR A 324 -23.14 16.80 12.71
N SER A 325 -22.37 16.02 11.93
CA SER A 325 -21.97 14.67 12.32
C SER A 325 -20.98 14.67 13.49
N ILE A 326 -20.06 15.64 13.51
CA ILE A 326 -19.14 15.82 14.65
C ILE A 326 -19.95 16.19 15.90
N ARG A 327 -20.92 17.10 15.75
CA ARG A 327 -21.78 17.54 16.85
C ARG A 327 -22.64 16.41 17.40
N ASP A 328 -23.21 15.58 16.54
CA ASP A 328 -24.06 14.46 16.94
C ASP A 328 -23.30 13.44 17.81
N HIS A 329 -22.13 12.99 17.36
CA HIS A 329 -21.27 12.11 18.16
C HIS A 329 -20.77 12.78 19.44
N TYR A 330 -20.50 14.08 19.41
CA TYR A 330 -20.08 14.81 20.59
C TYR A 330 -21.19 14.90 21.64
N VAL A 331 -22.40 15.33 21.26
CA VAL A 331 -23.50 15.56 22.20
C VAL A 331 -24.07 14.25 22.73
N ASN A 332 -24.27 13.25 21.86
CA ASN A 332 -24.98 12.02 22.24
C ASN A 332 -24.09 11.03 22.99
N LEU A 333 -22.77 11.06 22.78
CA LEU A 333 -21.85 10.05 23.32
C LEU A 333 -20.74 10.67 24.17
N LEU A 334 -19.93 11.56 23.58
CA LEU A 334 -18.68 11.99 24.21
C LEU A 334 -18.89 12.95 25.38
N LYS A 335 -19.80 13.92 25.25
CA LYS A 335 -20.11 14.89 26.30
C LYS A 335 -20.62 14.23 27.59
N PRO A 336 -21.67 13.38 27.58
CA PRO A 336 -22.20 12.79 28.81
C PRO A 336 -21.19 11.87 29.52
N MET A 337 -20.26 11.26 28.78
CA MET A 337 -19.26 10.36 29.36
C MET A 337 -18.11 11.12 30.03
N PHE A 338 -17.54 12.11 29.34
CA PHE A 338 -16.27 12.73 29.73
C PHE A 338 -16.41 14.12 30.34
N ILE A 339 -17.55 14.78 30.11
CA ILE A 339 -17.85 16.10 30.65
C ILE A 339 -19.06 15.92 31.57
N LYS A 340 -18.79 15.47 32.79
CA LYS A 340 -19.77 15.62 33.88
C LYS A 340 -19.93 17.12 34.17
N ASN A 341 -21.17 17.54 34.34
CA ASN A 341 -21.52 18.90 34.77
C ASN A 341 -20.98 19.17 36.17
#